data_AF-A0A960GC53-F1
#
_entry.id   AF-A0A960GC53-F1
#
_cell.length_a   1.000
_cell.length_b   1.000
_cell.length_c   1.000
_cell.angle_alpha   90.00
_cell.angle_beta   90.00
_cell.angle_gamma   90.00
#
_symmetry.space_group_name_H-M   'P 1'
#
loop_
_entity.id
_entity.type
_entity.pdbx_description
1 polymer ?
#
loop_
_entity_poly.entity_id
_entity_poly.type
_entity_poly.pdbx_seq_one_letter_code
_entity_poly.pdbx_strand_id
1 'polypeptide(L)'
;MNDPATTSPFLQIPPADRIVANDLAFAVHDRFPVSPGHTLVVPFRVTAQWFDATAAEQRAIMDLVAEVRELMLDDRRRALVYPGLPRPDGFNVGFNAGGAAGQTVAHLHVHLIPRFSGDVSDPTGGVRHLIPGRGNYLAQMRERTAAATTPQDTQPAAPESPVEQAFGSRLESGELIQRVLALLDDGRRVATYKPALLLALVELSQERGDGQAALVLPLADVADRVVALYWPHSRPYSPIGEVLRQATTPRSRILEALAQLRIESGATASTPLARVAAFHTTAYAKARDEVARTLAMQPIPRLQRPGSGASATEYPRFLYDDSAFRAEGRPRTKNPTIVLYPGVAQALARSAPLLRIAVQDVWTREVLHINRLRTEEEQLRAFLFGAGRISLRAVAEGFRDAGVDRCFWCDSPLTGVGQVDHVIPWSYDANDDLANLVLADASCNGDKRDRLVTSTLVARWRARDVEALEALATHVQWPLDTARTLAVASTAYRYLADGMPLWAGRRTLAAMDGRERERVLAELSR
;
A
#
# COMPACT_ATOMS: atom_id res chain seq x y z
N MET A 1 50.40 6.35 22.30
CA MET A 1 49.40 6.09 23.37
C MET A 1 48.29 5.30 22.72
N ASN A 2 48.07 4.06 23.18
CA ASN A 2 47.12 3.12 22.57
C ASN A 2 45.70 3.67 22.68
N ASP A 3 45.02 3.80 21.54
CA ASP A 3 43.61 4.17 21.47
C ASP A 3 42.76 3.03 22.05
N PRO A 4 41.93 3.26 23.09
CA PRO A 4 41.06 2.26 23.69
C PRO A 4 40.00 1.68 22.75
N ALA A 5 39.89 2.16 21.50
CA ALA A 5 39.03 1.62 20.46
C ALA A 5 39.47 0.25 19.86
N THR A 6 40.57 -0.36 20.33
CA THR A 6 41.20 -1.49 19.62
C THR A 6 40.83 -2.92 20.07
N THR A 7 39.94 -3.12 21.05
CA THR A 7 39.42 -4.47 21.32
C THR A 7 37.94 -4.44 21.70
N SER A 8 37.08 -4.79 20.74
CA SER A 8 35.68 -5.08 21.02
C SER A 8 35.55 -6.19 22.07
N PRO A 9 34.75 -6.02 23.14
CA PRO A 9 34.56 -7.04 24.17
C PRO A 9 33.98 -8.35 23.59
N PHE A 10 33.19 -8.27 22.51
CA PHE A 10 32.66 -9.47 21.85
C PHE A 10 33.73 -10.35 21.23
N LEU A 11 34.84 -9.76 20.74
CA LEU A 11 35.92 -10.52 20.10
C LEU A 11 36.83 -11.22 21.11
N GLN A 12 36.72 -10.85 22.40
CA GLN A 12 37.41 -11.53 23.50
C GLN A 12 36.70 -12.83 23.92
N ILE A 13 35.47 -13.07 23.44
CA ILE A 13 34.72 -14.29 23.75
C ILE A 13 35.35 -15.47 22.99
N PRO A 14 35.83 -16.51 23.71
CA PRO A 14 36.44 -17.69 23.10
C PRO A 14 35.48 -18.38 22.12
N PRO A 15 35.98 -18.98 21.03
CA PRO A 15 35.14 -19.71 20.09
C PRO A 15 34.27 -20.81 20.74
N ALA A 16 34.76 -21.43 21.82
CA ALA A 16 34.04 -22.46 22.56
C ALA A 16 32.78 -21.95 23.30
N ASP A 17 32.72 -20.64 23.59
CA ASP A 17 31.61 -20.00 24.28
C ASP A 17 30.61 -19.35 23.30
N ARG A 18 30.82 -19.53 21.99
CA ARG A 18 29.91 -19.06 20.94
C ARG A 18 28.86 -20.13 20.68
N ILE A 19 27.61 -19.69 20.51
CA ILE A 19 26.46 -20.57 20.27
C ILE A 19 26.56 -21.17 18.86
N VAL A 20 26.72 -20.30 17.86
CA VAL A 20 26.89 -20.64 16.44
C VAL A 20 27.72 -19.54 15.76
N ALA A 21 28.38 -19.87 14.66
CA ALA A 21 29.11 -18.91 13.85
C ALA A 21 29.07 -19.32 12.37
N ASN A 22 29.15 -18.32 11.49
CA ASN A 22 29.39 -18.50 10.06
C ASN A 22 30.66 -17.75 9.65
N ASP A 23 30.88 -17.51 8.35
CA ASP A 23 32.12 -16.88 7.87
C ASP A 23 32.30 -15.42 8.32
N LEU A 24 31.21 -14.71 8.63
CA LEU A 24 31.21 -13.26 8.83
C LEU A 24 30.73 -12.81 10.21
N ALA A 25 30.04 -13.68 10.95
CA ALA A 25 29.43 -13.35 12.24
C ALA A 25 29.35 -14.56 13.17
N PHE A 26 29.04 -14.29 14.43
CA PHE A 26 28.85 -15.28 15.48
C PHE A 26 27.78 -14.86 16.49
N ALA A 27 27.19 -15.83 17.18
CA ALA A 27 26.18 -15.62 18.21
C ALA A 27 26.72 -15.98 19.61
N VAL A 28 26.39 -15.17 20.62
CA VAL A 28 26.82 -15.34 22.02
C VAL A 28 25.70 -14.96 22.98
N HIS A 29 25.66 -15.55 24.16
CA HIS A 29 24.72 -15.12 25.19
C HIS A 29 25.00 -13.68 25.64
N ASP A 30 23.94 -12.90 25.85
CA ASP A 30 24.09 -11.60 26.51
C ASP A 30 24.43 -11.82 27.99
N ARG A 31 25.44 -11.10 28.48
CA ARG A 31 25.86 -11.14 29.90
C ARG A 31 24.85 -10.47 30.84
N PHE A 32 24.04 -9.56 30.30
CA PHE A 32 22.99 -8.82 31.00
C PHE A 32 21.64 -9.09 30.32
N PRO A 33 21.13 -10.33 30.41
CA PRO A 33 19.93 -10.73 29.70
C PRO A 33 18.69 -9.99 30.20
N VAL A 34 17.94 -9.35 29.29
CA VAL A 34 16.63 -8.74 29.61
C VAL A 34 15.51 -9.77 29.68
N SER A 35 15.76 -10.98 29.15
CA SER A 35 14.90 -12.16 29.22
C SER A 35 15.77 -13.41 29.21
N PRO A 36 15.40 -14.51 29.89
CA PRO A 36 16.15 -15.76 29.86
C PRO A 36 16.43 -16.22 28.42
N GLY A 37 17.69 -16.50 28.09
CA GLY A 37 18.10 -16.89 26.74
C GLY A 37 18.37 -15.73 25.77
N HIS A 38 18.45 -14.48 26.25
CA HIS A 38 18.88 -13.34 25.44
C HIS A 38 20.24 -13.59 24.77
N THR A 39 20.29 -13.46 23.45
CA THR A 39 21.47 -13.73 22.61
C THR A 39 21.80 -12.53 21.75
N LEU A 40 23.09 -12.30 21.54
CA LEU A 40 23.64 -11.28 20.65
C LEU A 40 24.25 -11.93 19.42
N VAL A 41 23.99 -11.37 18.24
CA VAL A 41 24.68 -11.75 16.98
C VAL A 41 25.58 -10.61 16.54
N VAL A 42 26.86 -10.90 16.34
CA VAL A 42 27.95 -9.92 16.21
C VAL A 42 28.81 -10.27 14.98
N PRO A 43 29.15 -9.31 14.10
CA PRO A 43 30.10 -9.58 13.02
C PRO A 43 31.53 -9.76 13.55
N PHE A 44 32.39 -10.44 12.79
CA PHE A 44 33.81 -10.52 13.13
C PHE A 44 34.54 -9.20 12.91
N ARG A 45 34.19 -8.51 11.82
CA ARG A 45 34.74 -7.19 11.53
C ARG A 45 34.10 -6.18 12.48
N VAL A 46 34.95 -5.45 13.21
CA VAL A 46 34.51 -4.35 14.06
C VAL A 46 33.94 -3.24 13.19
N THR A 47 32.62 -3.15 13.15
CA THR A 47 31.86 -2.08 12.51
C THR A 47 30.95 -1.45 13.55
N ALA A 48 30.83 -0.13 13.57
CA ALA A 48 30.23 0.56 14.71
C ALA A 48 28.73 0.28 14.83
N GLN A 49 27.99 0.32 13.72
CA GLN A 49 26.53 0.22 13.70
C GLN A 49 26.03 -0.51 12.45
N TRP A 50 24.74 -0.80 12.40
CA TRP A 50 24.10 -1.57 11.33
C TRP A 50 24.35 -0.99 9.94
N PHE A 51 24.32 0.33 9.83
CA PHE A 51 24.47 1.06 8.56
C PHE A 51 25.91 1.04 8.01
N ASP A 52 26.89 0.67 8.83
CA ASP A 52 28.30 0.55 8.44
C ASP A 52 28.68 -0.90 8.05
N ALA A 53 27.76 -1.84 8.25
CA ALA A 53 27.95 -3.23 7.82
C ALA A 53 27.72 -3.38 6.32
N THR A 54 28.50 -4.25 5.68
CA THR A 54 28.27 -4.61 4.28
C THR A 54 26.99 -5.44 4.14
N ALA A 55 26.42 -5.48 2.93
CA ALA A 55 25.24 -6.30 2.66
C ALA A 55 25.47 -7.79 2.97
N ALA A 56 26.70 -8.29 2.77
CA ALA A 56 27.07 -9.66 3.10
C ALA A 56 27.07 -9.92 4.62
N GLU A 57 27.60 -8.99 5.42
CA GLU A 57 27.58 -9.09 6.88
C GLU A 57 26.16 -8.96 7.45
N GLN A 58 25.36 -8.01 6.93
CA GLN A 58 23.96 -7.88 7.33
C GLN A 58 23.18 -9.17 7.09
N ARG A 59 23.40 -9.80 5.93
CA ARG A 59 22.81 -11.12 5.61
C ARG A 59 23.30 -12.21 6.55
N ALA A 60 24.61 -12.33 6.73
CA ALA A 60 25.21 -13.33 7.60
C ALA A 60 24.74 -13.21 9.06
N ILE A 61 24.54 -11.99 9.56
CA ILE A 61 23.97 -11.71 10.88
C ILE A 61 22.53 -12.22 10.93
N MET A 62 21.68 -11.87 9.95
CA MET A 62 20.28 -12.29 9.94
C MET A 62 20.10 -13.80 9.77
N ASP A 63 20.99 -14.46 9.03
CA ASP A 63 21.02 -15.92 8.91
C ASP A 63 21.28 -16.57 10.29
N LEU A 64 22.23 -16.04 11.08
CA LEU A 64 22.46 -16.53 12.45
C LEU A 64 21.32 -16.20 13.41
N VAL A 65 20.65 -15.05 13.28
CA VAL A 65 19.44 -14.75 14.07
C VAL A 65 18.37 -15.82 13.81
N ALA A 66 18.15 -16.19 12.55
CA ALA A 66 17.21 -17.24 12.18
C ALA A 66 17.64 -18.61 12.73
N GLU A 67 18.92 -18.95 12.62
CA GLU A 67 19.47 -20.21 13.13
C GLU A 67 19.34 -20.33 14.65
N VAL A 68 19.72 -19.30 15.40
CA VAL A 68 19.58 -19.29 16.87
C VAL A 68 18.11 -19.40 17.27
N ARG A 69 17.20 -18.73 16.55
CA ARG A 69 15.76 -18.88 16.79
C ARG A 69 15.30 -20.33 16.59
N GLU A 70 15.67 -20.97 15.48
CA GLU A 70 15.31 -22.37 15.22
C GLU A 70 15.90 -23.32 16.27
N LEU A 71 17.14 -23.05 16.70
CA LEU A 71 17.79 -23.77 17.80
C LEU A 71 17.01 -23.65 19.11
N MET A 72 16.49 -22.46 19.46
CA MET A 72 15.63 -22.26 20.63
C MET A 72 14.26 -22.93 20.49
N LEU A 73 13.73 -23.06 19.27
CA LEU A 73 12.43 -23.70 19.05
C LEU A 73 12.49 -25.23 19.01
N ASP A 74 13.66 -25.80 18.71
CA ASP A 74 13.91 -27.23 18.77
C ASP A 74 14.18 -27.68 20.22
N ASP A 75 13.37 -28.61 20.73
CA ASP A 75 13.44 -29.02 22.15
C ASP A 75 14.78 -29.66 22.53
N ARG A 76 15.41 -30.42 21.61
CA ARG A 76 16.67 -31.12 21.90
C ARG A 76 17.84 -30.15 21.87
N ARG A 77 17.91 -29.30 20.84
CA ARG A 77 18.98 -28.31 20.70
C ARG A 77 18.88 -27.21 21.74
N ARG A 78 17.66 -26.75 22.07
CA ARG A 78 17.43 -25.79 23.16
C ARG A 78 17.94 -26.35 24.49
N ALA A 79 17.59 -27.58 24.84
CA ALA A 79 18.03 -28.16 26.12
C ALA A 79 19.55 -28.27 26.25
N LEU A 80 20.26 -28.45 25.13
CA LEU A 80 21.73 -28.52 25.09
C LEU A 80 22.39 -27.13 25.25
N VAL A 81 21.87 -26.12 24.56
CA VAL A 81 22.50 -24.78 24.45
C VAL A 81 21.95 -23.78 25.47
N TYR A 82 20.69 -23.95 25.87
CA TYR A 82 20.00 -23.14 26.87
C TYR A 82 19.37 -24.04 27.95
N PRO A 83 20.18 -24.63 28.85
CA PRO A 83 19.69 -25.57 29.85
C PRO A 83 18.59 -24.95 30.73
N GLY A 84 17.46 -25.64 30.84
CA GLY A 84 16.32 -25.19 31.64
C GLY A 84 15.50 -24.06 31.01
N LEU A 85 15.83 -23.60 29.80
CA LEU A 85 15.04 -22.60 29.10
C LEU A 85 13.74 -23.23 28.57
N PRO A 86 12.56 -22.69 28.93
CA PRO A 86 11.31 -23.12 28.32
C PRO A 86 11.29 -22.74 26.83
N ARG A 87 10.41 -23.37 26.06
CA ARG A 87 10.22 -22.99 24.65
C ARG A 87 9.69 -21.55 24.59
N PRO A 88 10.35 -20.62 23.88
CA PRO A 88 9.85 -19.26 23.73
C PRO A 88 8.53 -19.22 22.94
N ASP A 89 7.63 -18.34 23.37
CA ASP A 89 6.34 -18.07 22.71
C ASP A 89 6.44 -16.95 21.66
N GLY A 90 7.50 -16.13 21.75
CA GLY A 90 7.77 -15.04 20.84
C GLY A 90 9.21 -14.56 20.93
N PHE A 91 9.55 -13.55 20.15
CA PHE A 91 10.89 -12.94 20.13
C PHE A 91 10.79 -11.43 19.89
N ASN A 92 11.67 -10.67 20.51
CA ASN A 92 12.02 -9.33 20.06
C ASN A 92 13.41 -9.37 19.43
N VAL A 93 13.56 -8.73 18.28
CA VAL A 93 14.83 -8.62 17.57
C VAL A 93 15.11 -7.15 17.30
N GLY A 94 16.32 -6.68 17.57
CA GLY A 94 16.68 -5.28 17.35
C GLY A 94 18.16 -5.01 17.55
N PHE A 95 18.59 -3.82 17.14
CA PHE A 95 19.93 -3.31 17.37
C PHE A 95 19.84 -1.82 17.71
N ASN A 96 20.83 -1.32 18.44
CA ASN A 96 20.95 0.10 18.74
C ASN A 96 22.05 0.70 17.85
N ALA A 97 21.73 1.79 17.14
CA ALA A 97 22.66 2.51 16.28
C ALA A 97 22.87 3.93 16.83
N GLY A 98 24.06 4.18 17.38
CA GLY A 98 24.42 5.43 18.04
C GLY A 98 24.01 5.49 19.51
N GLY A 99 24.73 6.31 20.29
CA GLY A 99 24.55 6.41 21.75
C GLY A 99 23.16 6.90 22.17
N ALA A 100 22.53 7.79 21.38
CA ALA A 100 21.17 8.27 21.64
C ALA A 100 20.11 7.16 21.54
N ALA A 101 20.39 6.10 20.77
CA ALA A 101 19.54 4.91 20.67
C ALA A 101 19.87 3.85 21.74
N GLY A 102 20.73 4.17 22.72
CA GLY A 102 21.14 3.25 23.78
C GLY A 102 22.27 2.30 23.39
N GLN A 103 23.03 2.60 22.33
CA GLN A 103 24.21 1.81 22.00
C GLN A 103 25.35 2.08 22.99
N THR A 104 25.80 1.06 23.72
CA THR A 104 26.87 1.16 24.72
C THR A 104 28.20 0.56 24.26
N VAL A 105 28.16 -0.40 23.33
CA VAL A 105 29.34 -0.99 22.69
C VAL A 105 29.35 -0.59 21.22
N ALA A 106 30.38 0.14 20.79
CA ALA A 106 30.60 0.58 19.41
C ALA A 106 31.09 -0.55 18.49
N HIS A 107 30.44 -1.70 18.59
CA HIS A 107 30.54 -2.83 17.68
C HIS A 107 29.12 -3.34 17.49
N LEU A 108 28.64 -3.32 16.25
CA LEU A 108 27.32 -3.79 15.87
C LEU A 108 26.99 -5.13 16.54
N HIS A 109 25.87 -5.19 17.23
CA HIS A 109 25.31 -6.42 17.75
C HIS A 109 23.78 -6.37 17.62
N VAL A 110 23.20 -7.49 17.16
CA VAL A 110 21.75 -7.66 17.05
C VAL A 110 21.29 -8.50 18.23
N HIS A 111 20.38 -7.94 19.01
CA HIS A 111 19.69 -8.62 20.10
C HIS A 111 18.64 -9.57 19.55
N LEU A 112 18.64 -10.81 20.03
CA LEU A 112 17.57 -11.79 19.90
C LEU A 112 17.08 -12.14 21.30
N ILE A 113 15.93 -11.60 21.66
CA ILE A 113 15.35 -11.68 23.00
C ILE A 113 14.13 -12.61 22.95
N PRO A 114 14.22 -13.85 23.45
CA PRO A 114 13.06 -14.73 23.57
C PRO A 114 12.02 -14.15 24.55
N ARG A 115 10.74 -14.38 24.27
CA ARG A 115 9.59 -13.90 25.03
C ARG A 115 8.71 -15.06 25.45
N PHE A 116 8.12 -14.94 26.63
CA PHE A 116 7.29 -15.98 27.25
C PHE A 116 5.95 -15.40 27.66
N SER A 117 4.89 -16.19 27.52
CA SER A 117 3.55 -15.78 27.95
C SER A 117 3.57 -15.48 29.46
N GLY A 118 3.23 -14.24 29.81
CA GLY A 118 3.25 -13.77 31.19
C GLY A 118 4.60 -13.25 31.69
N ASP A 119 5.62 -13.13 30.84
CA ASP A 119 6.92 -12.54 31.22
C ASP A 119 6.83 -11.05 31.59
N VAL A 120 5.83 -10.35 31.06
CA VAL A 120 5.43 -8.99 31.43
C VAL A 120 3.92 -8.90 31.51
N SER A 121 3.41 -7.95 32.30
CA SER A 121 1.97 -7.78 32.51
C SER A 121 1.21 -7.41 31.23
N ASP A 122 1.84 -6.61 30.36
CA ASP A 122 1.26 -6.22 29.07
C ASP A 122 2.36 -6.03 28.02
N PRO A 123 2.54 -6.99 27.09
CA PRO A 123 3.56 -6.90 26.06
C PRO A 123 3.18 -5.96 24.90
N THR A 124 1.95 -5.43 24.88
CA THR A 124 1.44 -4.54 23.82
C THR A 124 2.38 -3.36 23.61
N GLY A 125 2.76 -3.13 22.36
CA GLY A 125 3.71 -2.08 21.98
C GLY A 125 5.14 -2.54 21.77
N GLY A 126 5.56 -3.69 22.34
CA GLY A 126 6.86 -4.30 22.09
C GLY A 126 8.03 -3.30 22.17
N VAL A 127 8.77 -3.13 21.07
CA VAL A 127 9.92 -2.21 20.98
C VAL A 127 9.58 -0.75 21.30
N ARG A 128 8.31 -0.34 21.28
CA ARG A 128 7.90 1.02 21.66
C ARG A 128 8.11 1.32 23.15
N HIS A 129 8.24 0.28 23.98
CA HIS A 129 8.63 0.41 25.40
C HIS A 129 10.05 0.96 25.59
N LEU A 130 10.85 1.08 24.52
CA LEU A 130 12.12 1.81 24.53
C LEU A 130 11.95 3.27 24.95
N ILE A 131 10.79 3.88 24.63
CA ILE A 131 10.42 5.18 25.19
C ILE A 131 9.43 4.93 26.35
N PRO A 132 9.83 5.22 27.60
CA PRO A 132 8.98 5.00 28.76
C PRO A 132 7.59 5.60 28.58
N GLY A 133 6.56 4.82 28.89
CA GLY A 133 5.16 5.26 28.77
C GLY A 133 4.64 5.38 27.34
N ARG A 134 5.40 5.03 26.29
CA ARG A 134 4.92 5.01 24.89
C ARG A 134 4.71 3.60 24.32
N GLY A 135 4.94 2.58 25.14
CA GLY A 135 4.77 1.17 24.78
C GLY A 135 3.31 0.82 24.51
N ASN A 136 2.50 0.66 25.54
CA ASN A 136 1.08 0.38 25.37
C ASN A 136 0.30 1.64 24.99
N TYR A 137 0.31 1.95 23.69
CA TYR A 137 -0.45 3.05 23.12
C TYR A 137 -1.98 2.81 23.13
N LEU A 138 -2.44 1.56 23.27
CA LEU A 138 -3.88 1.25 23.38
C LEU A 138 -4.44 1.65 24.75
N ALA A 139 -3.69 1.45 25.84
CA ALA A 139 -4.09 1.91 27.18
C ALA A 139 -4.21 3.45 27.23
N GLN A 140 -3.23 4.17 26.65
CA GLN A 140 -3.27 5.63 26.55
C GLN A 140 -4.47 6.15 25.77
N MET A 141 -4.88 5.42 24.72
CA MET A 141 -6.07 5.78 23.96
C MET A 141 -7.34 5.58 24.80
N ARG A 142 -7.46 4.46 25.54
CA ARG A 142 -8.61 4.19 26.43
C ARG A 142 -8.75 5.24 27.53
N GLU A 143 -7.66 5.64 28.16
CA GLU A 143 -7.67 6.69 29.19
C GLU A 143 -8.12 8.04 28.63
N ARG A 144 -7.68 8.40 27.43
CA ARG A 144 -8.11 9.64 26.74
C ARG A 144 -9.59 9.60 26.36
N THR A 145 -10.09 8.44 25.93
CA THR A 145 -11.51 8.25 25.63
C THR A 145 -12.38 8.30 26.90
N ALA A 146 -11.91 7.75 28.02
CA ALA A 146 -12.62 7.79 29.30
C ALA A 146 -12.67 9.20 29.93
N ALA A 147 -11.65 10.02 29.71
CA ALA A 147 -11.65 11.41 30.18
C ALA A 147 -12.62 12.33 29.41
N ALA A 148 -13.07 11.92 28.21
CA ALA A 148 -13.93 12.71 27.34
C ALA A 148 -15.45 12.51 27.56
N THR A 149 -15.87 11.56 28.41
CA THR A 149 -17.26 11.09 28.51
C THR A 149 -18.05 11.59 29.73
N THR A 150 -17.71 12.73 30.35
CA THR A 150 -18.57 13.31 31.40
C THR A 150 -19.78 14.03 30.78
N PRO A 151 -21.05 13.66 31.03
CA PRO A 151 -22.21 14.21 30.32
C PRO A 151 -22.84 15.41 31.03
N GLN A 152 -23.28 16.43 30.27
CA GLN A 152 -24.26 17.43 30.70
C GLN A 152 -25.61 17.20 30.00
N ASP A 153 -26.66 17.24 30.81
CA ASP A 153 -28.06 16.92 30.50
C ASP A 153 -28.68 17.75 29.37
N THR A 154 -29.50 17.10 28.54
CA THR A 154 -30.90 17.49 28.28
C THR A 154 -31.65 16.38 27.52
N GLN A 155 -32.93 16.18 27.88
CA GLN A 155 -33.84 15.11 27.48
C GLN A 155 -34.92 15.62 26.46
N PRO A 156 -35.83 14.78 25.89
CA PRO A 156 -35.77 14.43 24.46
C PRO A 156 -37.06 14.76 23.65
N ALA A 157 -36.98 14.58 22.34
CA ALA A 157 -38.14 14.33 21.46
C ALA A 157 -37.97 12.99 20.73
N ALA A 158 -39.09 12.30 20.44
CA ALA A 158 -39.21 10.86 20.12
C ALA A 158 -38.87 10.49 18.64
N PRO A 159 -38.86 9.21 18.24
CA PRO A 159 -37.65 8.52 17.79
C PRO A 159 -37.53 8.37 16.27
N GLU A 160 -36.38 8.76 15.73
CA GLU A 160 -35.87 8.29 14.43
C GLU A 160 -34.90 7.11 14.65
N SER A 161 -34.71 6.28 13.63
CA SER A 161 -34.20 4.91 13.76
C SER A 161 -32.78 4.83 14.38
N PRO A 162 -32.45 3.79 15.17
CA PRO A 162 -31.16 3.66 15.87
C PRO A 162 -29.91 3.63 14.97
N VAL A 163 -30.07 3.48 13.65
CA VAL A 163 -28.96 3.40 12.69
C VAL A 163 -28.44 4.80 12.30
N GLU A 164 -29.28 5.83 12.33
CA GLU A 164 -28.89 7.21 12.01
C GLU A 164 -28.16 7.89 13.18
N GLN A 165 -28.37 7.43 14.41
CA GLN A 165 -27.75 7.99 15.61
C GLN A 165 -26.25 7.66 15.77
N ALA A 166 -25.69 6.68 15.05
CA ALA A 166 -24.28 6.32 15.20
C ALA A 166 -23.30 7.20 14.40
N PHE A 167 -23.76 7.94 13.38
CA PHE A 167 -22.88 8.71 12.47
C PHE A 167 -23.46 10.06 12.04
N GLY A 168 -24.18 10.73 12.95
CA GLY A 168 -24.80 12.04 12.72
C GLY A 168 -23.86 13.26 12.64
N SER A 169 -22.53 13.08 12.62
CA SER A 169 -21.61 14.18 12.32
C SER A 169 -20.33 13.62 11.68
N ARG A 170 -19.85 14.31 10.62
CA ARG A 170 -18.64 14.02 9.83
C ARG A 170 -17.64 13.09 10.52
N LEU A 171 -17.44 11.88 9.99
CA LEU A 171 -16.21 11.14 10.25
C LEU A 171 -15.04 12.02 9.79
N GLU A 172 -14.33 12.61 10.75
CA GLU A 172 -13.11 13.37 10.47
C GLU A 172 -12.13 12.47 9.71
N SER A 173 -11.48 13.00 8.66
CA SER A 173 -10.66 12.17 7.76
C SER A 173 -9.60 11.36 8.51
N GLY A 174 -9.07 11.88 9.62
CA GLY A 174 -8.12 11.18 10.48
C GLY A 174 -8.70 9.93 11.16
N GLU A 175 -9.93 9.99 11.66
CA GLU A 175 -10.58 8.83 12.30
C GLU A 175 -10.89 7.74 11.27
N LEU A 176 -11.35 8.11 10.07
CA LEU A 176 -11.59 7.16 8.99
C LEU A 176 -10.29 6.42 8.62
N ILE A 177 -9.19 7.15 8.41
CA ILE A 177 -7.89 6.55 8.08
C ILE A 177 -7.45 5.59 9.18
N GLN A 178 -7.56 5.96 10.45
CA GLN A 178 -7.20 5.09 11.57
C GLN A 178 -8.01 3.79 11.56
N ARG A 179 -9.32 3.86 11.31
CA ARG A 179 -10.19 2.67 11.21
C ARG A 179 -9.84 1.81 10.00
N VAL A 180 -9.56 2.42 8.83
CA VAL A 180 -9.10 1.70 7.63
C VAL A 180 -7.75 1.01 7.86
N LEU A 181 -6.79 1.70 8.49
CA LEU A 181 -5.51 1.11 8.85
C LEU A 181 -5.67 -0.04 9.88
N ALA A 182 -6.60 0.08 10.82
CA ALA A 182 -6.93 -1.01 11.75
C ALA A 182 -7.51 -2.23 11.01
N LEU A 183 -8.35 -2.04 9.98
CA LEU A 183 -8.83 -3.14 9.14
C LEU A 183 -7.69 -3.83 8.37
N LEU A 184 -6.68 -3.07 7.99
CA LEU A 184 -5.48 -3.57 7.32
C LEU A 184 -4.52 -4.29 8.27
N ASP A 185 -4.60 -4.04 9.57
CA ASP A 185 -3.76 -4.66 10.59
C ASP A 185 -4.42 -5.93 11.21
N ASP A 186 -5.75 -6.07 11.10
CA ASP A 186 -6.49 -7.25 11.60
C ASP A 186 -6.00 -8.57 10.95
N GLY A 187 -5.60 -9.52 11.80
CA GLY A 187 -4.75 -10.66 11.48
C GLY A 187 -5.42 -11.82 10.72
N ARG A 188 -4.56 -12.57 10.00
CA ARG A 188 -4.83 -13.73 9.10
C ARG A 188 -5.97 -13.54 8.09
N ARG A 189 -5.60 -12.96 6.96
CA ARG A 189 -6.42 -12.94 5.75
C ARG A 189 -6.19 -14.22 4.93
N VAL A 190 -7.28 -14.85 4.53
CA VAL A 190 -7.26 -16.10 3.73
C VAL A 190 -7.19 -15.84 2.22
N ALA A 191 -7.42 -14.59 1.81
CA ALA A 191 -7.35 -14.13 0.43
C ALA A 191 -7.13 -12.61 0.39
N THR A 192 -6.54 -12.15 -0.71
CA THR A 192 -6.21 -10.73 -0.98
C THR A 192 -7.41 -9.92 -1.49
N TYR A 193 -8.64 -10.42 -1.29
CA TYR A 193 -9.86 -9.74 -1.74
C TYR A 193 -10.16 -8.48 -0.94
N LYS A 194 -9.92 -8.48 0.39
CA LYS A 194 -10.13 -7.30 1.26
C LYS A 194 -9.29 -6.10 0.82
N PRO A 195 -7.95 -6.21 0.67
CA PRO A 195 -7.15 -5.08 0.18
C PRO A 195 -7.56 -4.67 -1.25
N ALA A 196 -7.98 -5.61 -2.10
CA ALA A 196 -8.48 -5.28 -3.42
C ALA A 196 -9.75 -4.43 -3.42
N LEU A 197 -10.75 -4.80 -2.60
CA LEU A 197 -11.96 -3.99 -2.44
C LEU A 197 -11.62 -2.62 -1.89
N LEU A 198 -10.76 -2.54 -0.86
CA LEU A 198 -10.40 -1.26 -0.26
C LEU A 198 -9.68 -0.34 -1.25
N LEU A 199 -8.71 -0.86 -2.03
CA LEU A 199 -8.04 -0.09 -3.06
C LEU A 199 -9.02 0.34 -4.15
N ALA A 200 -9.95 -0.53 -4.56
CA ALA A 200 -11.00 -0.17 -5.51
C ALA A 200 -11.89 0.98 -5.00
N LEU A 201 -12.28 0.96 -3.73
CA LEU A 201 -13.06 2.04 -3.11
C LEU A 201 -12.26 3.35 -3.02
N VAL A 202 -10.96 3.28 -2.72
CA VAL A 202 -10.08 4.46 -2.72
C VAL A 202 -10.04 5.10 -4.10
N GLU A 203 -9.78 4.33 -5.14
CA GLU A 203 -9.63 4.88 -6.49
C GLU A 203 -10.98 5.38 -7.05
N LEU A 204 -12.08 4.65 -6.83
CA LEU A 204 -13.42 5.11 -7.23
C LEU A 204 -13.84 6.37 -6.46
N SER A 205 -13.40 6.53 -5.21
CA SER A 205 -13.63 7.76 -4.44
C SER A 205 -12.84 8.95 -5.01
N GLN A 206 -11.63 8.73 -5.52
CA GLN A 206 -10.86 9.77 -6.19
C GLN A 206 -11.51 10.22 -7.51
N GLU A 207 -12.14 9.28 -8.22
CA GLU A 207 -12.75 9.53 -9.53
C GLU A 207 -14.17 10.08 -9.46
N ARG A 208 -14.92 9.80 -8.39
CA ARG A 208 -16.36 10.09 -8.33
C ARG A 208 -16.77 10.86 -7.09
N GLY A 209 -15.85 11.06 -6.14
CA GLY A 209 -16.11 11.83 -4.93
C GLY A 209 -16.33 13.31 -5.24
N ASP A 210 -17.56 13.76 -5.10
CA ASP A 210 -17.98 15.15 -5.33
C ASP A 210 -17.96 16.01 -4.05
N GLY A 211 -17.87 15.40 -2.86
CA GLY A 211 -17.83 16.12 -1.59
C GLY A 211 -18.28 15.28 -0.40
N GLN A 212 -19.08 15.90 0.48
CA GLN A 212 -19.55 15.28 1.73
C GLN A 212 -20.78 14.39 1.56
N ALA A 213 -21.35 14.29 0.36
CA ALA A 213 -22.49 13.44 0.10
C ALA A 213 -22.14 11.94 0.17
N ALA A 214 -23.17 11.11 0.27
CA ALA A 214 -23.01 9.67 0.12
C ALA A 214 -22.68 9.33 -1.35
N LEU A 215 -21.73 8.43 -1.58
CA LEU A 215 -21.34 8.02 -2.93
C LEU A 215 -21.92 6.64 -3.26
N VAL A 216 -22.80 6.59 -4.25
CA VAL A 216 -23.41 5.35 -4.74
C VAL A 216 -22.51 4.70 -5.79
N LEU A 217 -22.08 3.47 -5.52
CA LEU A 217 -21.21 2.68 -6.40
C LEU A 217 -21.94 1.43 -6.89
N PRO A 218 -22.25 1.33 -8.19
CA PRO A 218 -22.69 0.07 -8.79
C PRO A 218 -21.64 -1.02 -8.56
N LEU A 219 -22.08 -2.23 -8.20
CA LEU A 219 -21.15 -3.35 -7.97
C LEU A 219 -20.36 -3.71 -9.23
N ALA A 220 -20.94 -3.53 -10.41
CA ALA A 220 -20.25 -3.74 -11.68
C ALA A 220 -18.99 -2.87 -11.78
N ASP A 221 -19.07 -1.61 -11.40
CA ASP A 221 -17.97 -0.65 -11.45
C ASP A 221 -16.87 -0.98 -10.43
N VAL A 222 -17.27 -1.42 -9.23
CA VAL A 222 -16.33 -1.95 -8.22
C VAL A 222 -15.65 -3.21 -8.74
N ALA A 223 -16.38 -4.09 -9.42
CA ALA A 223 -15.83 -5.29 -10.01
C ALA A 223 -14.87 -4.98 -11.17
N ASP A 224 -15.20 -4.04 -12.06
CA ASP A 224 -14.32 -3.58 -13.13
C ASP A 224 -12.99 -3.06 -12.56
N ARG A 225 -13.06 -2.29 -11.48
CA ARG A 225 -11.87 -1.83 -10.77
C ARG A 225 -11.03 -2.98 -10.22
N VAL A 226 -11.66 -3.98 -9.61
CA VAL A 226 -10.94 -5.15 -9.09
C VAL A 226 -10.36 -6.00 -10.22
N VAL A 227 -11.04 -6.14 -11.37
CA VAL A 227 -10.49 -6.79 -12.57
C VAL A 227 -9.20 -6.08 -13.01
N ALA A 228 -9.22 -4.74 -13.07
CA ALA A 228 -8.03 -3.94 -13.40
C ALA A 228 -6.87 -4.19 -12.43
N LEU A 229 -7.14 -4.22 -11.12
CA LEU A 229 -6.12 -4.46 -10.09
C LEU A 229 -5.50 -5.87 -10.18
N TYR A 230 -6.30 -6.90 -10.51
CA TYR A 230 -5.81 -8.29 -10.61
C TYR A 230 -5.27 -8.65 -11.99
N TRP A 231 -5.52 -7.86 -13.04
CA TRP A 231 -5.07 -8.19 -14.40
C TRP A 231 -3.57 -8.46 -14.49
N PRO A 232 -2.67 -7.67 -13.86
CA PRO A 232 -1.23 -7.96 -13.85
C PRO A 232 -0.86 -9.18 -13.00
N HIS A 233 -1.73 -9.65 -12.10
CA HIS A 233 -1.45 -10.78 -11.19
C HIS A 233 -1.76 -12.13 -11.82
N SER A 234 -2.54 -12.13 -12.90
CA SER A 234 -2.95 -13.34 -13.65
C SER A 234 -1.90 -13.83 -14.66
N ARG A 235 -0.72 -13.19 -14.72
CA ARG A 235 0.44 -13.63 -15.51
C ARG A 235 1.46 -14.36 -14.62
N PRO A 236 2.36 -15.18 -15.20
CA PRO A 236 3.46 -15.78 -14.45
C PRO A 236 4.38 -14.74 -13.81
N TYR A 237 4.81 -14.98 -12.57
CA TYR A 237 5.83 -14.19 -11.88
C TYR A 237 7.21 -14.71 -12.26
N SER A 238 7.99 -13.89 -12.98
CA SER A 238 9.23 -14.31 -13.64
C SER A 238 10.23 -15.08 -12.75
N PRO A 239 10.44 -14.74 -11.47
CA PRO A 239 11.39 -15.50 -10.63
C PRO A 239 11.04 -16.98 -10.43
N ILE A 240 9.75 -17.36 -10.55
CA ILE A 240 9.31 -18.75 -10.36
C ILE A 240 8.59 -19.33 -11.58
N GLY A 241 8.25 -18.52 -12.58
CA GLY A 241 7.57 -18.97 -13.80
C GLY A 241 6.10 -19.38 -13.61
N GLU A 242 5.53 -19.15 -12.44
CA GLU A 242 4.15 -19.54 -12.07
C GLU A 242 3.28 -18.33 -11.75
N VAL A 243 1.97 -18.48 -11.93
CA VAL A 243 0.99 -17.47 -11.50
C VAL A 243 0.88 -17.50 -9.96
N LEU A 244 1.08 -16.36 -9.32
CA LEU A 244 1.06 -16.27 -7.86
C LEU A 244 -0.35 -16.47 -7.31
N ARG A 245 -0.42 -17.28 -6.26
CA ARG A 245 -1.67 -17.52 -5.53
C ARG A 245 -2.08 -16.27 -4.76
N GLN A 246 -3.37 -15.99 -4.76
CA GLN A 246 -3.98 -14.83 -4.10
C GLN A 246 -4.88 -15.26 -2.93
N ALA A 247 -4.88 -16.56 -2.60
CA ALA A 247 -5.60 -17.15 -1.49
C ALA A 247 -4.84 -18.35 -0.91
N THR A 248 -5.05 -18.63 0.37
CA THR A 248 -4.48 -19.79 1.07
C THR A 248 -5.04 -21.11 0.55
N THR A 249 -6.23 -21.09 -0.07
CA THR A 249 -6.77 -22.19 -0.87
C THR A 249 -6.14 -22.22 -2.26
N PRO A 250 -5.97 -23.39 -2.89
CA PRO A 250 -5.40 -23.47 -4.25
C PRO A 250 -6.21 -22.70 -5.29
N ARG A 251 -7.52 -22.59 -5.07
CA ARG A 251 -8.45 -21.89 -5.94
C ARG A 251 -8.65 -20.45 -5.52
N SER A 252 -8.45 -19.51 -6.44
CA SER A 252 -8.79 -18.09 -6.31
C SER A 252 -9.79 -17.75 -7.43
N ARG A 253 -11.05 -17.52 -7.06
CA ARG A 253 -12.14 -17.28 -8.02
C ARG A 253 -11.86 -16.08 -8.94
N ILE A 254 -11.27 -15.01 -8.39
CA ILE A 254 -10.89 -13.83 -9.18
C ILE A 254 -9.81 -14.22 -10.19
N LEU A 255 -8.71 -14.85 -9.76
CA LEU A 255 -7.66 -15.26 -10.69
C LEU A 255 -8.13 -16.27 -11.74
N GLU A 256 -9.00 -17.21 -11.38
CA GLU A 256 -9.59 -18.19 -12.30
C GLU A 256 -10.43 -17.48 -13.38
N ALA A 257 -11.27 -16.50 -12.99
CA ALA A 257 -12.04 -15.70 -13.92
C ALA A 257 -11.15 -14.92 -14.90
N LEU A 258 -10.06 -14.34 -14.39
CA LEU A 258 -9.11 -13.57 -15.21
C LEU A 258 -8.23 -14.48 -16.10
N ALA A 259 -7.85 -15.66 -15.62
CA ALA A 259 -7.15 -16.65 -16.44
C ALA A 259 -8.03 -17.11 -17.61
N GLN A 260 -9.32 -17.36 -17.35
CA GLN A 260 -10.28 -17.66 -18.41
C GLN A 260 -10.46 -16.50 -19.38
N LEU A 261 -10.52 -15.26 -18.89
CA LEU A 261 -10.56 -14.06 -19.74
C LEU A 261 -9.34 -13.98 -20.65
N ARG A 262 -8.13 -14.25 -20.15
CA ARG A 262 -6.90 -14.28 -20.98
C ARG A 262 -6.98 -15.33 -22.08
N ILE A 263 -7.48 -16.53 -21.76
CA ILE A 263 -7.65 -17.61 -22.74
C ILE A 263 -8.66 -17.20 -23.82
N GLU A 264 -9.85 -16.74 -23.42
CA GLU A 264 -10.94 -16.38 -24.34
C GLU A 264 -10.60 -15.18 -25.24
N SER A 265 -9.73 -14.27 -24.77
CA SER A 265 -9.28 -13.10 -25.54
C SER A 265 -7.95 -13.30 -26.28
N GLY A 266 -7.28 -14.44 -26.10
CA GLY A 266 -5.92 -14.65 -26.63
C GLY A 266 -4.89 -13.67 -26.06
N ALA A 267 -5.13 -13.13 -24.86
CA ALA A 267 -4.26 -12.14 -24.24
C ALA A 267 -2.92 -12.74 -23.82
N THR A 268 -1.83 -12.11 -24.22
CA THR A 268 -0.47 -12.43 -23.76
C THR A 268 -0.16 -11.73 -22.43
N ALA A 269 1.01 -12.01 -21.84
CA ALA A 269 1.44 -11.38 -20.59
C ALA A 269 1.55 -9.84 -20.68
N SER A 270 1.73 -9.28 -21.89
CA SER A 270 1.84 -7.84 -22.16
C SER A 270 0.54 -7.21 -22.67
N THR A 271 -0.53 -7.98 -22.89
CA THR A 271 -1.78 -7.43 -23.41
C THR A 271 -2.46 -6.53 -22.36
N PRO A 272 -2.72 -5.24 -22.65
CA PRO A 272 -3.41 -4.34 -21.73
C PRO A 272 -4.87 -4.75 -21.51
N LEU A 273 -5.40 -4.57 -20.29
CA LEU A 273 -6.79 -4.91 -19.99
C LEU A 273 -7.79 -4.09 -20.82
N ALA A 274 -7.53 -2.81 -21.05
CA ALA A 274 -8.43 -1.94 -21.81
C ALA A 274 -8.68 -2.47 -23.23
N ARG A 275 -7.67 -3.06 -23.87
CA ARG A 275 -7.81 -3.72 -25.16
C ARG A 275 -8.76 -4.92 -25.07
N VAL A 276 -8.62 -5.74 -24.03
CA VAL A 276 -9.52 -6.86 -23.79
C VAL A 276 -10.94 -6.38 -23.53
N ALA A 277 -11.12 -5.33 -22.72
CA ALA A 277 -12.42 -4.73 -22.42
C ALA A 277 -13.11 -4.17 -23.67
N ALA A 278 -12.35 -3.51 -24.56
CA ALA A 278 -12.87 -2.89 -25.78
C ALA A 278 -13.24 -3.92 -26.88
N PHE A 279 -12.42 -4.95 -27.09
CA PHE A 279 -12.58 -5.88 -28.22
C PHE A 279 -13.17 -7.23 -27.86
N HIS A 280 -13.15 -7.63 -26.58
CA HIS A 280 -13.68 -8.91 -26.10
C HIS A 280 -14.76 -8.69 -25.03
N THR A 281 -15.71 -7.79 -25.34
CA THR A 281 -16.75 -7.30 -24.41
C THR A 281 -17.53 -8.41 -23.71
N THR A 282 -17.92 -9.48 -24.42
CA THR A 282 -18.65 -10.63 -23.83
C THR A 282 -17.81 -11.40 -22.81
N ALA A 283 -16.55 -11.72 -23.16
CA ALA A 283 -15.64 -12.44 -22.27
C ALA A 283 -15.31 -11.58 -21.04
N TYR A 284 -15.07 -10.28 -21.27
CA TYR A 284 -14.81 -9.31 -20.21
C TYR A 284 -16.00 -9.19 -19.25
N ALA A 285 -17.22 -9.04 -19.77
CA ALA A 285 -18.44 -8.97 -18.94
C ALA A 285 -18.63 -10.22 -18.08
N LYS A 286 -18.37 -11.43 -18.64
CA LYS A 286 -18.42 -12.69 -17.89
C LYS A 286 -17.42 -12.72 -16.72
N ALA A 287 -16.18 -12.26 -16.95
CA ALA A 287 -15.16 -12.18 -15.91
C ALA A 287 -15.55 -11.15 -14.83
N ARG A 288 -16.00 -9.96 -15.23
CA ARG A 288 -16.51 -8.92 -14.33
C ARG A 288 -17.64 -9.44 -13.46
N ASP A 289 -18.60 -10.17 -14.03
CA ASP A 289 -19.74 -10.71 -13.29
C ASP A 289 -19.34 -11.80 -12.27
N GLU A 290 -18.30 -12.60 -12.56
CA GLU A 290 -17.71 -13.53 -11.59
C GLU A 290 -16.98 -12.81 -10.45
N VAL A 291 -16.25 -11.74 -10.77
CA VAL A 291 -15.60 -10.87 -9.76
C VAL A 291 -16.66 -10.20 -8.89
N ALA A 292 -17.71 -9.62 -9.49
CA ALA A 292 -18.83 -9.00 -8.77
C ALA A 292 -19.50 -10.00 -7.80
N ARG A 293 -19.81 -11.21 -8.28
CA ARG A 293 -20.35 -12.28 -7.42
C ARG A 293 -19.38 -12.62 -6.30
N THR A 294 -18.09 -12.74 -6.60
CA THR A 294 -17.06 -13.01 -5.59
C THR A 294 -17.07 -11.93 -4.52
N LEU A 295 -16.99 -10.65 -4.88
CA LEU A 295 -17.00 -9.51 -3.97
C LEU A 295 -18.25 -9.47 -3.07
N ALA A 296 -19.42 -9.76 -3.65
CA ALA A 296 -20.70 -9.83 -2.93
C ALA A 296 -20.70 -10.92 -1.84
N MET A 297 -20.13 -12.10 -2.13
CA MET A 297 -19.91 -13.16 -1.13
C MET A 297 -18.83 -12.77 -0.12
N GLN A 298 -17.75 -12.21 -0.62
CA GLN A 298 -16.61 -11.69 0.14
C GLN A 298 -15.72 -10.83 -0.78
N PRO A 299 -15.29 -9.64 -0.33
CA PRO A 299 -15.18 -9.27 1.07
C PRO A 299 -16.24 -8.26 1.52
N ILE A 300 -17.19 -7.83 0.68
CA ILE A 300 -18.10 -6.70 0.99
C ILE A 300 -18.74 -6.83 2.39
N PRO A 301 -19.35 -7.98 2.76
CA PRO A 301 -20.02 -8.11 4.07
C PRO A 301 -19.05 -8.20 5.26
N ARG A 302 -17.74 -8.37 5.01
CA ARG A 302 -16.70 -8.70 6.00
C ARG A 302 -15.58 -7.67 6.10
N LEU A 303 -15.48 -6.71 5.19
CA LEU A 303 -14.38 -5.74 5.19
C LEU A 303 -14.46 -4.86 6.44
N GLN A 304 -15.64 -4.29 6.71
CA GLN A 304 -15.90 -3.37 7.83
C GLN A 304 -16.38 -4.08 9.13
N ARG A 305 -16.05 -5.37 9.29
CA ARG A 305 -16.37 -6.17 10.49
C ARG A 305 -15.11 -6.94 10.92
N PRO A 306 -14.48 -6.61 12.05
CA PRO A 306 -13.33 -7.36 12.56
C PRO A 306 -13.77 -8.68 13.17
N GLY A 307 -13.07 -9.77 12.85
CA GLY A 307 -13.23 -11.09 13.47
C GLY A 307 -14.58 -11.80 13.27
N SER A 308 -14.57 -13.13 13.45
CA SER A 308 -15.79 -13.94 13.57
C SER A 308 -16.30 -13.86 15.02
N GLY A 309 -17.10 -12.84 15.35
CA GLY A 309 -17.73 -12.79 16.68
C GLY A 309 -18.12 -11.41 17.20
N ALA A 310 -17.60 -10.31 16.63
CA ALA A 310 -18.01 -8.97 17.03
C ALA A 310 -19.47 -8.72 16.62
N SER A 311 -20.30 -8.32 17.59
CA SER A 311 -21.70 -7.95 17.30
C SER A 311 -21.74 -6.71 16.40
N ALA A 312 -22.77 -6.59 15.55
CA ALA A 312 -23.02 -5.36 14.78
C ALA A 312 -23.19 -4.12 15.68
N THR A 313 -23.47 -4.32 16.97
CA THR A 313 -23.52 -3.27 18.00
C THR A 313 -22.15 -2.88 18.56
N GLU A 314 -21.13 -3.73 18.47
CA GLU A 314 -19.76 -3.46 18.96
C GLU A 314 -18.87 -2.80 17.91
N TYR A 315 -19.11 -3.07 16.63
CA TYR A 315 -18.41 -2.43 15.50
C TYR A 315 -19.42 -1.96 14.44
N PRO A 316 -19.89 -0.71 14.54
CA PRO A 316 -20.83 -0.17 13.58
C PRO A 316 -20.13 0.03 12.22
N ARG A 317 -20.87 -0.21 11.13
CA ARG A 317 -20.41 -0.01 9.75
C ARG A 317 -19.97 1.45 9.59
N PHE A 318 -18.82 1.68 8.99
CA PHE A 318 -18.24 3.02 8.92
C PHE A 318 -17.78 3.42 7.52
N LEU A 319 -17.64 2.47 6.58
CA LEU A 319 -17.25 2.76 5.21
C LEU A 319 -18.47 2.92 4.31
N TYR A 320 -19.38 1.95 4.36
CA TYR A 320 -20.51 1.91 3.44
C TYR A 320 -21.70 1.13 3.97
N ASP A 321 -22.86 1.42 3.42
CA ASP A 321 -24.01 0.55 3.49
C ASP A 321 -23.90 -0.58 2.44
N ASP A 322 -23.99 -1.82 2.92
CA ASP A 322 -24.06 -3.06 2.14
C ASP A 322 -25.41 -3.77 2.28
N SER A 323 -26.48 -3.05 2.68
CA SER A 323 -27.84 -3.57 2.82
C SER A 323 -28.40 -4.22 1.55
N ALA A 324 -27.87 -3.87 0.38
CA ALA A 324 -28.16 -4.51 -0.90
C ALA A 324 -27.73 -5.98 -0.98
N PHE A 325 -26.99 -6.49 0.01
CA PHE A 325 -26.47 -7.86 0.08
C PHE A 325 -27.08 -8.63 1.25
N ARG A 326 -27.35 -9.92 1.07
CA ARG A 326 -27.79 -10.83 2.15
C ARG A 326 -26.58 -11.28 3.00
N ALA A 327 -26.83 -11.88 4.17
CA ALA A 327 -25.76 -12.40 5.04
C ALA A 327 -24.89 -13.47 4.35
N GLU A 328 -25.46 -14.21 3.40
CA GLU A 328 -24.78 -15.19 2.55
C GLU A 328 -24.10 -14.54 1.32
N GLY A 329 -24.11 -13.21 1.24
CA GLY A 329 -23.51 -12.40 0.17
C GLY A 329 -24.23 -12.46 -1.17
N ARG A 330 -25.49 -12.93 -1.20
CA ARG A 330 -26.33 -12.86 -2.40
C ARG A 330 -26.90 -11.46 -2.58
N PRO A 331 -26.80 -10.84 -3.77
CA PRO A 331 -27.47 -9.58 -4.09
C PRO A 331 -28.99 -9.66 -3.85
N ARG A 332 -29.58 -8.57 -3.34
CA ARG A 332 -31.05 -8.42 -3.20
C ARG A 332 -31.71 -7.87 -4.47
N THR A 333 -30.93 -7.18 -5.31
CA THR A 333 -31.40 -6.55 -6.55
C THR A 333 -30.59 -7.04 -7.76
N LYS A 334 -31.12 -6.81 -8.97
CA LYS A 334 -30.44 -7.14 -10.23
C LYS A 334 -29.15 -6.34 -10.43
N ASN A 335 -29.16 -5.07 -9.99
CA ASN A 335 -28.04 -4.14 -10.07
C ASN A 335 -27.69 -3.68 -8.64
N PRO A 336 -26.97 -4.50 -7.85
CA PRO A 336 -26.64 -4.16 -6.48
C PRO A 336 -25.64 -3.00 -6.43
N THR A 337 -25.76 -2.19 -5.39
CA THR A 337 -24.90 -1.04 -5.12
C THR A 337 -24.26 -1.15 -3.75
N ILE A 338 -23.09 -0.52 -3.59
CA ILE A 338 -22.49 -0.18 -2.32
C ILE A 338 -22.65 1.33 -2.15
N VAL A 339 -23.10 1.80 -1.00
CA VAL A 339 -23.27 3.24 -0.75
C VAL A 339 -22.26 3.69 0.30
N LEU A 340 -21.21 4.40 -0.12
CA LEU A 340 -20.27 4.99 0.85
C LEU A 340 -21.00 6.04 1.67
N TYR A 341 -20.78 6.04 2.99
CA TYR A 341 -21.43 7.01 3.87
C TYR A 341 -20.97 8.45 3.56
N PRO A 342 -21.78 9.46 3.89
CA PRO A 342 -21.41 10.87 3.74
C PRO A 342 -20.00 11.18 4.26
N GLY A 343 -19.18 11.83 3.42
CA GLY A 343 -17.80 12.23 3.74
C GLY A 343 -16.74 11.12 3.62
N VAL A 344 -17.13 9.84 3.51
CA VAL A 344 -16.18 8.73 3.36
C VAL A 344 -15.42 8.82 2.05
N ALA A 345 -16.11 9.07 0.94
CA ALA A 345 -15.47 9.21 -0.38
C ALA A 345 -14.41 10.34 -0.36
N GLN A 346 -14.77 11.50 0.20
CA GLN A 346 -13.83 12.62 0.36
C GLN A 346 -12.61 12.23 1.22
N ALA A 347 -12.83 11.57 2.36
CA ALA A 347 -11.74 11.18 3.24
C ALA A 347 -10.83 10.10 2.63
N LEU A 348 -11.38 9.12 1.90
CA LEU A 348 -10.62 8.14 1.12
C LEU A 348 -9.80 8.83 0.02
N ALA A 349 -10.42 9.72 -0.76
CA ALA A 349 -9.77 10.44 -1.84
C ALA A 349 -8.61 11.32 -1.36
N ARG A 350 -8.82 12.06 -0.27
CA ARG A 350 -7.78 12.90 0.37
C ARG A 350 -6.59 12.08 0.88
N SER A 351 -6.85 10.85 1.30
CA SER A 351 -5.85 9.96 1.93
C SER A 351 -5.27 8.93 0.96
N ALA A 352 -5.69 8.97 -0.31
CA ALA A 352 -5.37 7.97 -1.30
C ALA A 352 -3.86 7.72 -1.48
N PRO A 353 -2.96 8.74 -1.52
CA PRO A 353 -1.53 8.48 -1.65
C PRO A 353 -0.97 7.60 -0.52
N LEU A 354 -1.40 7.85 0.72
CA LEU A 354 -0.98 7.08 1.89
C LEU A 354 -1.64 5.69 1.91
N LEU A 355 -2.96 5.66 1.71
CA LEU A 355 -3.73 4.41 1.73
C LEU A 355 -3.30 3.45 0.63
N ARG A 356 -2.99 3.93 -0.58
CA ARG A 356 -2.49 3.10 -1.68
C ARG A 356 -1.19 2.40 -1.28
N ILE A 357 -0.23 3.12 -0.70
CA ILE A 357 1.03 2.52 -0.22
C ILE A 357 0.76 1.46 0.85
N ALA A 358 -0.04 1.79 1.86
CA ALA A 358 -0.34 0.88 2.96
C ALA A 358 -1.07 -0.39 2.48
N VAL A 359 -2.08 -0.24 1.62
CA VAL A 359 -2.87 -1.36 1.07
C VAL A 359 -2.01 -2.24 0.16
N GLN A 360 -1.18 -1.65 -0.70
CA GLN A 360 -0.27 -2.39 -1.58
C GLN A 360 0.82 -3.13 -0.80
N ASP A 361 1.37 -2.53 0.26
CA ASP A 361 2.33 -3.19 1.17
C ASP A 361 1.68 -4.41 1.84
N VAL A 362 0.49 -4.22 2.43
CA VAL A 362 -0.28 -5.31 3.04
C VAL A 362 -0.56 -6.43 2.04
N TRP A 363 -1.05 -6.10 0.85
CA TRP A 363 -1.33 -7.07 -0.20
C TRP A 363 -0.05 -7.80 -0.66
N THR A 364 1.06 -7.07 -0.84
CA THR A 364 2.35 -7.67 -1.21
C THR A 364 2.79 -8.70 -0.17
N ARG A 365 2.73 -8.36 1.12
CA ARG A 365 3.09 -9.27 2.22
C ARG A 365 2.18 -10.48 2.32
N GLU A 366 0.88 -10.32 2.03
CA GLU A 366 -0.03 -11.45 1.93
C GLU A 366 0.37 -12.41 0.81
N VAL A 367 0.69 -11.88 -0.38
CA VAL A 367 1.11 -12.70 -1.52
C VAL A 367 2.43 -13.41 -1.21
N LEU A 368 3.39 -12.73 -0.56
CA LEU A 368 4.62 -13.38 -0.05
C LEU A 368 4.28 -14.56 0.87
N HIS A 369 3.40 -14.33 1.85
CA HIS A 369 3.01 -15.34 2.84
C HIS A 369 2.29 -16.53 2.19
N ILE A 370 1.29 -16.27 1.36
CA ILE A 370 0.47 -17.28 0.67
C ILE A 370 1.34 -18.17 -0.22
N ASN A 371 2.31 -17.59 -0.92
CA ASN A 371 3.18 -18.29 -1.86
C ASN A 371 4.49 -18.77 -1.24
N ARG A 372 4.73 -18.49 0.05
CA ARG A 372 5.98 -18.84 0.77
C ARG A 372 7.24 -18.36 0.07
N LEU A 373 7.17 -17.18 -0.55
CA LEU A 373 8.29 -16.61 -1.31
C LEU A 373 9.34 -16.00 -0.38
N ARG A 374 10.61 -16.18 -0.75
CA ARG A 374 11.77 -15.51 -0.16
C ARG A 374 12.41 -14.57 -1.19
N THR A 375 11.60 -13.65 -1.72
CA THR A 375 12.01 -12.69 -2.76
C THR A 375 12.09 -11.26 -2.19
N GLU A 376 12.72 -10.34 -2.93
CA GLU A 376 12.70 -8.92 -2.59
C GLU A 376 11.26 -8.37 -2.70
N GLU A 377 10.78 -7.77 -1.61
CA GLU A 377 9.43 -7.21 -1.52
C GLU A 377 9.17 -6.16 -2.61
N GLU A 378 10.20 -5.39 -2.97
CA GLU A 378 10.14 -4.40 -4.04
C GLU A 378 9.89 -5.03 -5.41
N GLN A 379 10.59 -6.12 -5.75
CA GLN A 379 10.39 -6.82 -7.02
C GLN A 379 8.98 -7.40 -7.13
N LEU A 380 8.46 -7.99 -6.04
CA LEU A 380 7.11 -8.52 -6.03
C LEU A 380 6.07 -7.40 -6.13
N ARG A 381 6.23 -6.32 -5.36
CA ARG A 381 5.35 -5.16 -5.42
C ARG A 381 5.35 -4.55 -6.82
N ALA A 382 6.50 -4.49 -7.47
CA ALA A 382 6.63 -4.04 -8.86
C ALA A 382 5.86 -4.93 -9.84
N PHE A 383 5.89 -6.25 -9.65
CA PHE A 383 5.12 -7.20 -10.46
C PHE A 383 3.61 -7.06 -10.25
N LEU A 384 3.17 -6.92 -9.00
CA LEU A 384 1.74 -6.85 -8.62
C LEU A 384 1.12 -5.51 -9.02
N PHE A 385 1.76 -4.40 -8.72
CA PHE A 385 1.16 -3.07 -8.84
C PHE A 385 1.83 -2.18 -9.89
N GLY A 386 2.79 -2.73 -10.65
CA GLY A 386 3.34 -2.02 -11.80
C GLY A 386 4.35 -0.94 -11.45
N ALA A 387 5.16 -1.10 -10.39
CA ALA A 387 6.39 -0.30 -10.32
C ALA A 387 7.35 -0.61 -11.51
N GLY A 388 7.11 -1.71 -12.24
CA GLY A 388 7.59 -1.88 -13.61
C GLY A 388 6.70 -1.16 -14.61
N ARG A 389 7.18 -0.01 -15.11
CA ARG A 389 6.53 0.79 -16.15
C ARG A 389 6.15 -0.10 -17.34
N ILE A 390 4.87 -0.08 -17.74
CA ILE A 390 4.51 -0.53 -19.09
C ILE A 390 5.33 0.35 -20.04
N SER A 391 5.98 -0.25 -21.03
CA SER A 391 6.76 0.53 -21.99
C SER A 391 5.84 1.51 -22.71
N LEU A 392 6.03 2.81 -22.45
CA LEU A 392 5.30 3.90 -23.12
C LEU A 392 5.89 4.21 -24.51
N ARG A 393 6.78 3.34 -25.03
CA ARG A 393 7.43 3.52 -26.32
C ARG A 393 6.42 3.59 -27.48
N ALA A 394 5.43 2.70 -27.49
CA ALA A 394 4.38 2.70 -28.51
C ALA A 394 3.57 4.01 -28.49
N VAL A 395 3.36 4.59 -27.31
CA VAL A 395 2.71 5.90 -27.17
C VAL A 395 3.60 7.02 -27.71
N ALA A 396 4.89 7.00 -27.39
CA ALA A 396 5.85 8.00 -27.87
C ALA A 396 5.97 7.97 -29.40
N GLU A 397 6.10 6.77 -29.98
CA GLU A 397 6.15 6.55 -31.43
C GLU A 397 4.83 6.98 -32.09
N GLY A 398 3.67 6.63 -31.50
CA GLY A 398 2.39 7.08 -32.02
C GLY A 398 2.20 8.60 -32.02
N PHE A 399 2.65 9.31 -30.99
CA PHE A 399 2.65 10.78 -31.00
C PHE A 399 3.53 11.34 -32.14
N ARG A 400 4.69 10.71 -32.42
CA ARG A 400 5.54 11.09 -33.55
C ARG A 400 4.89 10.84 -34.89
N ASP A 401 4.25 9.69 -35.06
CA ASP A 401 3.53 9.32 -36.28
C ASP A 401 2.34 10.24 -36.53
N ALA A 402 1.71 10.74 -35.46
CA ALA A 402 0.68 11.77 -35.51
C ALA A 402 1.22 13.20 -35.75
N GLY A 403 2.53 13.36 -35.99
CA GLY A 403 3.16 14.63 -36.34
C GLY A 403 3.54 15.52 -35.15
N VAL A 404 3.51 15.03 -33.91
CA VAL A 404 3.94 15.81 -32.74
C VAL A 404 5.46 15.90 -32.69
N ASP A 405 6.01 17.07 -33.00
CA ASP A 405 7.46 17.29 -33.09
C ASP A 405 8.04 18.30 -32.08
N ARG A 406 7.18 18.91 -31.26
CA ARG A 406 7.56 19.88 -30.23
C ARG A 406 7.18 19.38 -28.83
N CYS A 407 7.98 19.79 -27.85
CA CYS A 407 7.74 19.46 -26.45
C CYS A 407 6.44 20.10 -25.99
N PHE A 408 5.55 19.30 -25.42
CA PHE A 408 4.27 19.76 -24.90
C PHE A 408 4.41 20.90 -23.88
N TRP A 409 5.46 20.90 -23.05
CA TRP A 409 5.62 21.92 -22.01
C TRP A 409 6.24 23.24 -22.50
N CYS A 410 7.44 23.19 -23.08
CA CYS A 410 8.22 24.38 -23.44
C CYS A 410 8.10 24.77 -24.92
N ASP A 411 7.37 23.97 -25.71
CA ASP A 411 7.24 24.15 -27.15
C ASP A 411 8.57 24.10 -27.92
N SER A 412 9.66 23.59 -27.36
CA SER A 412 10.93 23.44 -28.11
C SER A 412 10.88 22.19 -29.02
N PRO A 413 11.59 22.18 -30.16
CA PRO A 413 11.69 20.99 -31.00
C PRO A 413 12.23 19.78 -30.23
N LEU A 414 11.62 18.61 -30.43
CA LEU A 414 12.00 17.37 -29.75
C LEU A 414 13.08 16.62 -30.51
N THR A 415 14.11 16.16 -29.81
CA THR A 415 15.15 15.26 -30.34
C THR A 415 14.74 13.79 -30.23
N GLY A 416 15.04 12.97 -31.24
CA GLY A 416 14.73 11.51 -31.22
C GLY A 416 13.23 11.24 -31.22
N VAL A 417 12.75 10.26 -30.46
CA VAL A 417 11.29 10.03 -30.29
C VAL A 417 10.65 10.98 -29.26
N GLY A 418 11.42 11.65 -28.41
CA GLY A 418 10.92 12.39 -27.24
C GLY A 418 10.70 11.48 -26.03
N GLN A 419 10.23 12.03 -24.91
CA GLN A 419 9.87 11.28 -23.70
C GLN A 419 8.38 11.44 -23.41
N VAL A 420 7.73 10.37 -22.95
CA VAL A 420 6.37 10.46 -22.45
C VAL A 420 6.41 10.94 -21.00
N ASP A 421 5.66 11.99 -20.72
CA ASP A 421 5.48 12.57 -19.39
C ASP A 421 4.00 12.50 -18.99
N HIS A 422 3.75 12.37 -17.70
CA HIS A 422 2.42 12.35 -17.12
C HIS A 422 2.06 13.76 -16.65
N VAL A 423 0.93 14.30 -17.10
CA VAL A 423 0.47 15.61 -16.63
C VAL A 423 0.19 15.56 -15.13
N ILE A 424 -0.62 14.59 -14.71
CA ILE A 424 -0.79 14.21 -13.30
C ILE A 424 0.23 13.13 -12.96
N PRO A 425 1.20 13.40 -12.06
CA PRO A 425 2.28 12.47 -11.79
C PRO A 425 1.80 11.13 -11.24
N TRP A 426 2.58 10.09 -11.53
CA TRP A 426 2.32 8.72 -11.10
C TRP A 426 2.16 8.58 -9.57
N SER A 427 2.81 9.46 -8.79
CA SER A 427 2.69 9.51 -7.33
C SER A 427 1.28 9.87 -6.83
N TYR A 428 0.46 10.52 -7.65
CA TYR A 428 -0.94 10.83 -7.35
C TYR A 428 -1.86 9.74 -7.87
N ASP A 429 -1.65 9.32 -9.12
CA ASP A 429 -2.39 8.22 -9.73
C ASP A 429 -1.56 7.51 -10.78
N ALA A 430 -1.55 6.18 -10.73
CA ALA A 430 -0.85 5.31 -11.68
C ALA A 430 -1.64 5.22 -13.00
N ASN A 431 -1.95 6.37 -13.59
CA ASN A 431 -2.81 6.51 -14.75
C ASN A 431 -2.01 6.72 -16.03
N ASP A 432 -1.89 5.65 -16.82
CA ASP A 432 -1.28 5.66 -18.15
C ASP A 432 -2.30 5.89 -19.28
N ASP A 433 -3.52 6.35 -18.98
CA ASP A 433 -4.51 6.77 -19.99
C ASP A 433 -3.89 7.86 -20.88
N LEU A 434 -4.12 7.78 -22.19
CA LEU A 434 -3.55 8.71 -23.16
C LEU A 434 -3.94 10.18 -22.87
N ALA A 435 -5.09 10.39 -22.23
CA ALA A 435 -5.50 11.69 -21.72
C ALA A 435 -4.52 12.28 -20.68
N ASN A 436 -3.79 11.47 -19.91
CA ASN A 436 -2.79 11.92 -18.95
C ASN A 436 -1.37 12.01 -19.53
N LEU A 437 -1.14 11.48 -20.73
CA LEU A 437 0.19 11.39 -21.34
C LEU A 437 0.43 12.51 -22.35
N VAL A 438 1.65 13.06 -22.33
CA VAL A 438 2.13 14.07 -23.27
C VAL A 438 3.55 13.78 -23.73
N LEU A 439 3.93 14.26 -24.91
CA LEU A 439 5.31 14.15 -25.40
C LEU A 439 6.14 15.37 -24.96
N ALA A 440 7.21 15.14 -24.22
CA ALA A 440 8.06 16.16 -23.62
C ALA A 440 9.55 15.93 -23.92
N ASP A 441 10.34 17.00 -23.85
CA ASP A 441 11.80 16.88 -23.86
C ASP A 441 12.34 16.42 -22.49
N ALA A 442 13.53 15.82 -22.49
CA ALA A 442 14.14 15.26 -21.28
C ALA A 442 14.41 16.30 -20.19
N SER A 443 14.65 17.57 -20.56
CA SER A 443 14.87 18.63 -19.57
C SER A 443 13.57 19.02 -18.87
N CYS A 444 12.47 19.19 -19.61
CA CYS A 444 11.17 19.51 -19.00
C CYS A 444 10.65 18.35 -18.15
N ASN A 445 10.68 17.12 -18.68
CA ASN A 445 10.24 15.93 -17.95
C ASN A 445 11.03 15.74 -16.64
N GLY A 446 12.36 15.82 -16.72
CA GLY A 446 13.24 15.68 -15.55
C GLY A 446 13.16 16.83 -14.53
N ASP A 447 12.74 18.02 -14.95
CA ASP A 447 12.56 19.20 -14.08
C ASP A 447 11.19 19.19 -13.39
N LYS A 448 10.12 18.80 -14.11
CA LYS A 448 8.76 18.65 -13.58
C LYS A 448 8.71 17.62 -12.46
N ARG A 449 9.27 16.42 -12.68
CA ARG A 449 9.26 15.30 -11.72
C ARG A 449 7.82 14.99 -11.23
N ASP A 450 7.67 14.72 -9.94
CA ASP A 450 6.40 14.37 -9.30
C ASP A 450 5.51 15.58 -8.92
N ARG A 451 5.69 16.73 -9.60
CA ARG A 451 4.91 17.94 -9.32
C ARG A 451 3.68 18.06 -10.22
N LEU A 452 2.59 18.54 -9.63
CA LEU A 452 1.45 19.08 -10.36
C LEU A 452 1.82 20.40 -11.05
N VAL A 453 1.02 20.83 -12.03
CA VAL A 453 1.32 21.98 -12.88
C VAL A 453 0.37 23.17 -12.59
N THR A 454 0.79 24.38 -12.92
CA THR A 454 -0.06 25.59 -12.77
C THR A 454 -1.28 25.58 -13.70
N SER A 455 -2.29 26.40 -13.39
CA SER A 455 -3.52 26.55 -14.18
C SER A 455 -3.25 26.88 -15.65
N THR A 456 -2.20 27.66 -15.95
CA THR A 456 -1.78 27.97 -17.33
C THR A 456 -1.41 26.71 -18.11
N LEU A 457 -0.70 25.78 -17.48
CA LEU A 457 -0.30 24.51 -18.10
C LEU A 457 -1.46 23.51 -18.14
N VAL A 458 -2.37 23.56 -17.16
CA VAL A 458 -3.64 22.81 -17.21
C VAL A 458 -4.52 23.30 -18.37
N ALA A 459 -4.61 24.62 -18.60
CA ALA A 459 -5.33 25.17 -19.74
C ALA A 459 -4.73 24.69 -21.07
N ARG A 460 -3.40 24.68 -21.18
CA ARG A 460 -2.71 24.07 -22.34
C ARG A 460 -3.04 22.59 -22.51
N TRP A 461 -3.12 21.84 -21.42
CA TRP A 461 -3.49 20.42 -21.43
C TRP A 461 -4.93 20.17 -21.88
N ARG A 462 -5.86 21.03 -21.44
CA ARG A 462 -7.27 20.98 -21.85
C ARG A 462 -7.50 21.44 -23.29
N ALA A 463 -6.63 22.30 -23.83
CA ALA A 463 -6.72 22.78 -25.21
C ALA A 463 -6.27 21.75 -26.28
N ARG A 464 -5.87 20.53 -25.88
CA ARG A 464 -5.51 19.48 -26.83
C ARG A 464 -6.74 19.00 -27.61
N ASP A 465 -6.53 18.68 -28.88
CA ASP A 465 -7.56 18.13 -29.76
C ASP A 465 -7.97 16.72 -29.29
N VAL A 466 -9.24 16.58 -28.92
CA VAL A 466 -9.81 15.32 -28.43
C VAL A 466 -9.94 14.30 -29.55
N GLU A 467 -10.33 14.71 -30.76
CA GLU A 467 -10.49 13.80 -31.90
C GLU A 467 -9.12 13.22 -32.31
N ALA A 468 -8.08 14.05 -32.28
CA ALA A 468 -6.71 13.59 -32.53
C ALA A 468 -6.23 12.59 -31.46
N LEU A 469 -6.58 12.79 -30.19
CA LEU A 469 -6.26 11.85 -29.11
C LEU A 469 -7.03 10.53 -29.25
N GLU A 470 -8.30 10.56 -29.66
CA GLU A 470 -9.11 9.36 -29.91
C GLU A 470 -8.58 8.56 -31.12
N ALA A 471 -8.22 9.25 -32.19
CA ALA A 471 -7.58 8.65 -33.36
C ALA A 471 -6.24 8.00 -32.99
N LEU A 472 -5.42 8.69 -32.20
CA LEU A 472 -4.15 8.16 -31.71
C LEU A 472 -4.37 6.94 -30.80
N ALA A 473 -5.28 7.01 -29.83
CA ALA A 473 -5.63 5.91 -28.93
C ALA A 473 -6.03 4.66 -29.73
N THR A 474 -6.83 4.84 -30.77
CA THR A 474 -7.22 3.76 -31.69
C THR A 474 -6.02 3.23 -32.47
N HIS A 475 -5.16 4.10 -33.00
CA HIS A 475 -3.99 3.70 -33.78
C HIS A 475 -2.99 2.88 -32.97
N VAL A 476 -2.60 3.37 -31.79
CA VAL A 476 -1.65 2.69 -30.90
C VAL A 476 -2.30 1.62 -30.01
N GLN A 477 -3.62 1.44 -30.11
CA GLN A 477 -4.41 0.51 -29.31
C GLN A 477 -4.21 0.73 -27.80
N TRP A 478 -4.27 1.99 -27.38
CA TRP A 478 -3.98 2.44 -26.02
C TRP A 478 -5.24 2.97 -25.31
N PRO A 479 -5.38 2.78 -23.98
CA PRO A 479 -6.50 3.32 -23.21
C PRO A 479 -6.64 4.85 -23.33
N LEU A 480 -7.89 5.31 -23.38
CA LEU A 480 -8.26 6.72 -23.30
C LEU A 480 -9.53 6.87 -22.48
N ASP A 481 -9.38 7.30 -21.22
CA ASP A 481 -10.48 7.73 -20.36
C ASP A 481 -10.24 9.16 -19.88
N THR A 482 -10.70 10.12 -20.69
CA THR A 482 -10.57 11.55 -20.40
C THR A 482 -11.36 11.94 -19.15
N ALA A 483 -12.57 11.41 -18.98
CA ALA A 483 -13.43 11.75 -17.84
C ALA A 483 -12.78 11.31 -16.52
N ARG A 484 -12.29 10.08 -16.44
CA ARG A 484 -11.55 9.56 -15.29
C ARG A 484 -10.31 10.40 -15.00
N THR A 485 -9.53 10.70 -16.04
CA THR A 485 -8.29 11.48 -15.92
C THR A 485 -8.55 12.87 -15.34
N LEU A 486 -9.59 13.56 -15.81
CA LEU A 486 -9.97 14.88 -15.31
C LEU A 486 -10.52 14.83 -13.88
N ALA A 487 -11.25 13.77 -13.52
CA ALA A 487 -11.76 13.61 -12.17
C ALA A 487 -10.62 13.38 -11.16
N VAL A 488 -9.66 12.52 -11.49
CA VAL A 488 -8.44 12.30 -10.70
C VAL A 488 -7.65 13.60 -10.55
N ALA A 489 -7.44 14.34 -11.65
CA ALA A 489 -6.78 15.63 -11.62
C ALA A 489 -7.51 16.60 -10.67
N SER A 490 -8.84 16.72 -10.79
CA SER A 490 -9.65 17.61 -9.97
C SER A 490 -9.52 17.28 -8.48
N THR A 491 -9.55 16.00 -8.14
CA THR A 491 -9.33 15.53 -6.77
C THR A 491 -7.93 15.87 -6.27
N ALA A 492 -6.89 15.67 -7.08
CA ALA A 492 -5.50 15.98 -6.71
C ALA A 492 -5.33 17.47 -6.38
N TYR A 493 -5.84 18.37 -7.22
CA TYR A 493 -5.75 19.82 -6.98
C TYR A 493 -6.65 20.29 -5.83
N ARG A 494 -7.84 19.70 -5.66
CA ARG A 494 -8.78 20.06 -4.59
C ARG A 494 -8.17 19.84 -3.21
N TYR A 495 -7.39 18.78 -3.04
CA TYR A 495 -6.82 18.40 -1.74
C TYR A 495 -5.33 18.73 -1.59
N LEU A 496 -4.70 19.34 -2.61
CA LEU A 496 -3.33 19.84 -2.48
C LEU A 496 -3.29 21.00 -1.47
N ALA A 497 -2.43 20.90 -0.47
CA ALA A 497 -2.28 21.91 0.56
C ALA A 497 -1.76 23.24 -0.01
N ASP A 498 -2.22 24.36 0.57
CA ASP A 498 -1.70 25.69 0.25
C ASP A 498 -0.18 25.75 0.54
N GLY A 499 0.55 26.49 -0.29
CA GLY A 499 2.00 26.61 -0.22
C GLY A 499 2.78 25.48 -0.91
N MET A 500 2.12 24.38 -1.32
CA MET A 500 2.79 23.31 -2.06
C MET A 500 3.24 23.78 -3.45
N PRO A 501 4.45 23.42 -3.91
CA PRO A 501 4.98 23.90 -5.17
C PRO A 501 4.30 23.23 -6.37
N LEU A 502 3.77 24.05 -7.27
CA LEU A 502 3.36 23.71 -8.62
C LEU A 502 4.48 24.01 -9.61
N TRP A 503 4.63 23.17 -10.62
CA TRP A 503 5.54 23.42 -11.73
C TRP A 503 4.91 24.38 -12.73
N ALA A 504 5.59 25.49 -12.99
CA ALA A 504 5.12 26.56 -13.88
C ALA A 504 5.93 26.63 -15.19
N GLY A 505 6.76 25.63 -15.45
CA GLY A 505 7.72 25.58 -16.54
C GLY A 505 9.14 25.35 -16.04
N ARG A 506 10.07 25.16 -16.98
CA ARG A 506 11.46 24.77 -16.68
C ARG A 506 12.11 25.72 -15.68
N ARG A 507 12.57 25.19 -14.54
CA ARG A 507 13.20 25.90 -13.42
C ARG A 507 12.29 26.95 -12.75
N THR A 508 10.99 26.87 -12.97
CA THR A 508 10.02 27.84 -12.44
C THR A 508 8.96 27.11 -11.62
N LEU A 509 8.75 27.57 -10.39
CA LEU A 509 7.72 27.06 -9.49
C LEU A 509 6.77 28.19 -9.10
N ALA A 510 5.52 27.83 -8.89
CA ALA A 510 4.51 28.67 -8.25
C ALA A 510 4.00 27.97 -6.99
N ALA A 511 3.45 28.71 -6.04
CA ALA A 511 2.81 28.11 -4.87
C ALA A 511 1.33 27.87 -5.15
N MET A 512 0.80 26.73 -4.69
CA MET A 512 -0.63 26.52 -4.61
C MET A 512 -1.24 27.52 -3.61
N ASP A 513 -2.27 28.25 -4.05
CA ASP A 513 -3.12 29.09 -3.20
C ASP A 513 -4.59 28.92 -3.57
N GLY A 514 -5.51 29.53 -2.82
CA GLY A 514 -6.95 29.44 -3.08
C GLY A 514 -7.36 29.89 -4.49
N ARG A 515 -6.74 30.93 -5.03
CA ARG A 515 -7.06 31.45 -6.38
C ARG A 515 -6.54 30.54 -7.47
N GLU A 516 -5.33 30.03 -7.31
CA GLU A 516 -4.74 29.07 -8.24
C GLU A 516 -5.54 27.77 -8.26
N ARG A 517 -5.98 27.29 -7.08
CA ARG A 517 -6.89 26.13 -6.98
C ARG A 517 -8.18 26.37 -7.75
N GLU A 518 -8.83 27.51 -7.56
CA GLU A 518 -10.06 27.86 -8.29
C GLU A 518 -9.84 27.89 -9.80
N ARG A 519 -8.74 28.50 -10.26
CA ARG A 519 -8.40 28.55 -11.69
C ARG A 519 -8.17 27.16 -12.27
N VAL A 520 -7.38 26.33 -11.61
CA VAL A 520 -7.12 24.96 -12.08
C VAL A 520 -8.42 24.17 -12.15
N LEU A 521 -9.25 24.21 -11.11
CA LEU A 521 -10.52 23.48 -11.10
C LEU A 521 -11.50 23.99 -12.17
N ALA A 522 -11.50 25.30 -12.45
CA ALA A 522 -12.26 25.87 -13.55
C ALA A 522 -11.78 25.37 -14.91
N GLU A 523 -10.47 25.29 -15.15
CA GLU A 523 -9.92 24.72 -16.39
C GLU A 523 -10.27 23.23 -16.54
N LEU A 524 -10.21 22.44 -15.47
CA LEU A 524 -10.55 21.01 -15.51
C LEU A 524 -12.05 20.75 -15.75
N SER A 525 -12.91 21.73 -15.47
CA SER A 525 -14.36 21.62 -15.66
C SER A 525 -14.84 22.14 -17.02
N ARG A 526 -13.97 22.78 -17.80
CA ARG A 526 -14.21 23.11 -19.21
C ARG A 526 -13.97 21.88 -20.05
#